data_AF-A0A3M9YQH3-F1
#
_entry.id   AF-A0A3M9YQH3-F1
#
_cell.length_a   1.000
_cell.length_b   1.000
_cell.length_c   1.000
_cell.angle_alpha   90.00
_cell.angle_beta   90.00
_cell.angle_gamma   90.00
#
_symmetry.space_group_name_H-M   'P 1'
#
loop_
_entity.id
_entity.type
_entity.pdbx_description
1 polymer ?
#
loop_
_entity_poly.entity_id
_entity_poly.type
_entity_poly.pdbx_seq_one_letter_code
_entity_poly.pdbx_strand_id
1 'polypeptide(L)' 'MRPDFILDIRDNTTGELIEAALEVMAREDPDYLAAKRHQLEGLSKAGRVIAARATTIDSHGTAAILKANLGIG' A
#
# COMPACT_ATOMS: atom_id res chain seq x y z
N MET A 1 -10.49 11.33 2.26
CA MET A 1 -10.51 9.92 1.82
C MET A 1 -9.91 9.08 2.92
N ARG A 2 -10.48 7.90 3.20
CA ARG A 2 -9.97 6.97 4.22
C ARG A 2 -9.34 5.77 3.49
N PRO A 3 -8.09 5.40 3.80
CA PRO A 3 -7.48 4.23 3.18
C PRO A 3 -8.04 2.93 3.74
N ASP A 4 -7.83 1.83 3.02
CA ASP A 4 -8.23 0.49 3.46
C ASP A 4 -7.51 0.13 4.78
N PHE A 5 -6.20 0.42 4.87
CA PHE A 5 -5.39 0.23 6.07
C PHE A 5 -4.40 1.38 6.28
N ILE A 6 -4.07 1.65 7.55
CA ILE A 6 -2.91 2.44 7.96
C ILE A 6 -1.91 1.48 8.60
N LEU A 7 -0.65 1.59 8.20
CA LEU A 7 0.44 0.76 8.66
C LEU A 7 1.49 1.62 9.34
N ASP A 8 1.85 1.23 10.57
CA ASP A 8 3.01 1.74 11.28
C ASP A 8 4.16 0.75 11.12
N ILE A 9 5.17 1.13 10.34
CA ILE A 9 6.24 0.24 9.92
C ILE A 9 7.54 0.73 10.53
N ARG A 10 8.12 -0.07 11.42
CA ARG A 10 9.43 0.23 11.98
C ARG A 10 10.51 -0.20 10.98
N ASP A 11 11.30 0.76 10.52
CA ASP A 11 12.52 0.49 9.79
C ASP A 11 13.59 0.04 10.80
N ASN A 12 14.00 -1.23 10.74
CA ASN A 12 15.01 -1.78 11.65
C ASN A 12 16.43 -1.32 11.34
N THR A 13 16.66 -0.69 10.18
CA THR A 13 17.96 -0.18 9.74
C THR A 13 18.21 1.21 10.33
N THR A 14 17.18 2.06 10.30
CA THR A 14 17.26 3.45 10.78
C THR A 14 16.65 3.63 12.18
N GLY A 15 15.79 2.71 12.62
CA GLY A 15 15.00 2.81 13.84
C GLY A 15 13.74 3.67 13.71
N GLU A 16 13.51 4.28 12.54
CA GLU A 16 12.40 5.20 12.30
C GLU A 16 11.05 4.48 12.18
N LEU A 17 9.98 5.18 12.53
CA LEU A 17 8.61 4.73 12.29
C LEU A 17 8.09 5.38 11.01
N ILE A 18 7.73 4.56 10.04
CA ILE A 18 7.17 4.98 8.76
C ILE A 18 5.67 4.67 8.80
N GLU A 19 4.85 5.71 8.79
CA GLU A 19 3.41 5.58 8.57
C GLU A 19 3.13 5.49 7.06
N ALA A 20 2.38 4.48 6.63
CA ALA A 20 1.97 4.31 5.25
C ALA A 20 0.52 3.83 5.14
N ALA A 21 -0.21 4.38 4.17
CA ALA A 21 -1.51 3.84 3.78
C ALA A 21 -1.31 2.62 2.89
N LEU A 22 -2.03 1.53 3.14
CA LEU A 22 -2.09 0.36 2.25
C LEU A 22 -3.46 0.28 1.59
N GLU A 23 -3.45 0.21 0.26
CA GLU A 23 -4.62 0.08 -0.59
C GLU A 23 -4.61 -1.27 -1.30
N VAL A 24 -5.72 -2.01 -1.18
CA VAL A 24 -5.84 -3.34 -1.76
C VAL A 24 -6.76 -3.31 -2.98
N MET A 25 -6.21 -3.71 -4.13
CA MET A 25 -6.96 -3.90 -5.36
C MET A 25 -7.49 -5.33 -5.40
N ALA A 26 -8.77 -5.49 -5.00
CA ALA A 26 -9.44 -6.79 -4.97
C ALA A 26 -10.07 -7.20 -6.31
N ARG A 27 -10.26 -6.25 -7.23
CA ARG A 27 -10.86 -6.46 -8.56
C ARG A 27 -9.98 -5.85 -9.65
N GLU A 28 -10.15 -6.35 -10.86
CA GLU A 28 -9.39 -5.91 -12.05
C GLU A 28 -10.27 -5.24 -13.11
N ASP A 29 -11.55 -4.98 -12.81
CA ASP A 29 -12.42 -4.31 -13.77
C ASP A 29 -11.98 -2.84 -13.99
N PRO A 30 -12.05 -2.31 -15.23
CA PRO A 30 -11.49 -1.01 -15.56
C PRO A 30 -12.07 0.15 -14.73
N ASP A 31 -13.37 0.12 -14.44
CA ASP A 31 -14.06 1.17 -13.69
C ASP A 31 -13.61 1.19 -12.22
N TYR A 32 -13.49 0.01 -11.59
CA TYR A 32 -12.91 -0.12 -10.26
C TYR A 32 -11.47 0.37 -10.21
N LEU A 33 -10.64 -0.01 -11.18
CA LEU A 33 -9.24 0.42 -11.23
C LEU A 33 -9.11 1.93 -11.45
N ALA A 34 -9.98 2.54 -12.26
CA ALA A 34 -10.03 3.98 -12.44
C ALA A 34 -10.41 4.71 -11.14
N ALA A 35 -11.42 4.20 -10.42
CA ALA A 35 -11.82 4.74 -9.12
C ALA A 35 -10.70 4.61 -8.08
N LYS A 36 -10.05 3.44 -7.99
CA LYS A 36 -8.89 3.23 -7.11
C LYS A 36 -7.72 4.13 -7.48
N ARG A 37 -7.45 4.38 -8.77
CA ARG A 37 -6.40 5.32 -9.18
C ARG A 37 -6.66 6.73 -8.67
N HIS A 38 -7.89 7.23 -8.80
CA HIS A 38 -8.26 8.54 -8.25
C HIS A 38 -8.11 8.58 -6.72
N GLN A 39 -8.45 7.49 -6.02
CA GLN A 39 -8.22 7.38 -4.57
C GLN A 39 -6.72 7.42 -4.22
N LEU A 40 -5.89 6.67 -4.94
CA LEU A 40 -4.44 6.63 -4.74
C LEU A 40 -3.79 8.01 -4.97
N GLU A 41 -4.21 8.73 -6.00
CA GLU A 41 -3.76 10.11 -6.27
C GLU A 41 -4.14 11.09 -5.16
N GLY A 42 -5.28 10.87 -4.50
CA GLY A 42 -5.70 11.65 -3.34
C GLY A 42 -4.86 11.33 -2.10
N LEU A 43 -4.65 10.04 -1.82
CA LEU A 43 -3.90 9.58 -0.65
C LEU A 43 -2.41 9.91 -0.74
N SER A 44 -1.81 9.85 -1.94
CA SER A 44 -0.39 10.14 -2.15
C SER A 44 -0.01 11.60 -1.86
N LYS A 45 -0.99 12.51 -1.87
CA LYS A 45 -0.81 13.91 -1.44
C LYS A 45 -0.75 14.06 0.08
N ALA A 46 -1.31 13.11 0.82
CA ALA A 46 -1.37 13.14 2.28
C ALA A 46 -0.19 12.41 2.94
N GLY A 47 0.42 11.46 2.24
CA GLY A 47 1.54 10.70 2.78
C GLY A 47 1.95 9.53 1.90
N ARG A 48 2.67 8.59 2.50
CA ARG A 48 3.16 7.41 1.79
C ARG A 48 2.01 6.42 1.54
N VAL A 49 1.92 5.92 0.30
CA VAL A 49 0.86 4.99 -0.10
C VAL A 49 1.48 3.77 -0.77
N ILE A 50 1.02 2.60 -0.37
CA ILE A 50 1.39 1.30 -0.93
C ILE A 50 0.12 0.74 -1.58
N ALA A 51 0.19 0.41 -2.86
CA ALA A 51 -0.90 -0.22 -3.56
C ALA A 51 -0.52 -1.66 -3.91
N ALA A 52 -1.37 -2.62 -3.56
CA ALA A 52 -1.12 -4.03 -3.81
C ALA A 52 -2.37 -4.74 -4.34
N ARG A 53 -2.17 -5.72 -5.23
CA ARG A 53 -3.27 -6.60 -5.64
C ARG A 53 -3.51 -7.66 -4.57
N ALA A 54 -4.78 -7.97 -4.31
CA ALA A 54 -5.15 -9.02 -3.36
C ALA A 54 -4.46 -10.36 -3.71
N THR A 55 -4.47 -10.74 -4.98
CA THR A 55 -3.81 -11.96 -5.48
C THR A 55 -2.30 -12.00 -5.21
N THR A 56 -1.63 -10.84 -5.22
CA THR A 56 -0.20 -10.76 -4.89
C THR A 56 0.04 -10.94 -3.40
N ILE A 57 -0.83 -10.37 -2.55
CA ILE A 57 -0.79 -10.56 -1.10
C ILE A 57 -1.03 -12.03 -0.77
N ASP A 58 -2.00 -12.68 -1.40
CA ASP A 58 -2.32 -14.09 -1.16
C ASP A 58 -1.14 -15.01 -1.56
N SER A 59 -0.43 -14.66 -2.63
CA SER A 59 0.67 -15.48 -3.16
C SER A 59 2.01 -15.28 -2.43
N HIS A 60 2.30 -14.06 -1.95
CA HIS A 60 3.63 -13.69 -1.43
C HIS A 60 3.62 -13.22 0.03
N GLY A 61 2.44 -12.96 0.59
CA GLY A 61 2.26 -12.34 1.90
C GLY A 61 2.51 -10.83 1.90
N THR A 62 1.96 -10.15 2.90
CA THR A 62 2.08 -8.69 3.07
C THR A 62 3.53 -8.24 3.25
N ALA A 63 4.38 -9.03 3.92
CA ALA A 63 5.77 -8.68 4.16
C ALA A 63 6.57 -8.48 2.86
N ALA A 64 6.35 -9.32 1.84
CA ALA A 64 7.01 -9.19 0.54
C ALA A 64 6.58 -7.91 -0.20
N ILE A 65 5.30 -7.54 -0.11
CA ILE A 65 4.77 -6.29 -0.66
C ILE A 65 5.43 -5.08 -0.01
N LEU A 66 5.51 -5.06 1.32
CA LEU A 66 6.12 -3.95 2.05
C LEU A 66 7.61 -3.80 1.69
N LYS A 67 8.36 -4.91 1.64
CA LYS A 67 9.77 -4.90 1.22
C LYS A 67 9.95 -4.32 -0.19
N ALA A 68 9.12 -4.73 -1.14
CA ALA A 68 9.20 -4.26 -2.52
C ALA A 68 8.87 -2.76 -2.67
N ASN A 69 7.96 -2.22 -1.85
CA ASN A 69 7.49 -0.83 -1.96
C ASN A 69 8.26 0.15 -1.09
N LEU A 70 8.87 -0.32 -0.01
CA LEU A 70 9.55 0.52 0.97
C LEU A 70 11.06 0.34 0.98
N GLY A 71 11.60 -0.70 0.32
CA GLY A 71 13.03 -0.95 0.28
C GLY A 71 13.64 -1.36 1.62
N ILE A 72 12.82 -1.62 2.62
CA ILE A 72 13.21 -2.10 3.95
C ILE A 72 13.35 -3.62 3.92
N GLY A 73 14.52 -4.11 4.30
CA GLY A 73 14.86 -5.53 4.31
C GLY A 73 16.24 -5.78 4.89
#